data_AF-A0A1F5GUR7-F1
#
_entry.id   AF-A0A1F5GUR7-F1
#
_cell.length_a   1.000
_cell.length_b   1.000
_cell.length_c   1.000
_cell.angle_alpha   90.00
_cell.angle_beta   90.00
_cell.angle_gamma   90.00
#
_symmetry.space_group_name_H-M   'P 1'
#
loop_
_entity.id
_entity.type
_entity.pdbx_description
1 polymer ?
#
loop_
_entity_poly.entity_id
_entity_poly.type
_entity_poly.pdbx_seq_one_letter_code
_entity_poly.pdbx_strand_id
1 'polypeptide(L)' 'MNWLNDELRREIKRIFEPRYKKTLSDSEVELIAINLTELLGGLLKLKWREKYENTIQNSK' A
#
# COMPACT_ATOMS: atom_id res chain seq x y z
N MET A 1 -5.92 -6.34 -17.13
CA MET A 1 -6.51 -6.58 -15.79
C MET A 1 -6.43 -5.29 -15.00
N ASN A 2 -7.55 -4.62 -14.75
CA ASN A 2 -7.56 -3.38 -13.95
C ASN A 2 -7.88 -3.76 -12.50
N TRP A 3 -6.85 -4.17 -11.75
CA TRP A 3 -6.98 -4.54 -10.33
C TRP A 3 -7.43 -3.34 -9.46
N LEU A 4 -7.19 -2.13 -9.98
CA LEU A 4 -7.62 -0.87 -9.39
C LEU A 4 -9.00 -0.47 -9.95
N ASN A 5 -10.05 -0.93 -9.28
CA ASN A 5 -11.44 -0.62 -9.64
C ASN A 5 -11.84 0.82 -9.29
N ASP A 6 -12.98 1.29 -9.79
CA ASP A 6 -13.44 2.67 -9.61
C ASP A 6 -13.72 3.05 -8.16
N GLU A 7 -14.14 2.07 -7.35
CA GLU A 7 -14.35 2.26 -5.93
C GLU A 7 -13.04 2.60 -5.21
N LEU A 8 -11.99 1.81 -5.44
CA LEU A 8 -10.65 2.06 -4.91
C LEU A 8 -10.08 3.38 -5.41
N ARG A 9 -10.29 3.72 -6.69
CA ARG A 9 -9.86 5.02 -7.25
C ARG A 9 -10.52 6.19 -6.51
N ARG A 10 -11.83 6.11 -6.27
CA ARG A 10 -12.57 7.14 -5.52
C ARG A 10 -12.09 7.27 -4.08
N GLU A 11 -11.81 6.15 -3.42
CA GLU A 11 -11.28 6.14 -2.06
C GLU A 11 -9.89 6.79 -1.96
N ILE A 12 -9.00 6.49 -2.92
CA ILE A 12 -7.69 7.14 -3.00
C ILE A 12 -7.87 8.65 -3.20
N LYS A 13 -8.71 9.09 -4.15
CA LYS A 13 -8.97 10.53 -4.35
C LYS A 13 -9.48 11.19 -3.06
N ARG A 14 -10.49 10.59 -2.41
CA ARG A 14 -11.08 11.07 -1.16
C ARG A 14 -10.05 11.30 -0.04
N ILE A 15 -9.08 10.40 0.10
CA ILE A 15 -8.07 10.48 1.18
C ILE A 15 -6.94 11.44 0.83
N PHE A 16 -6.48 11.44 -0.42
CA PHE A 16 -5.24 12.11 -0.82
C PHE A 16 -5.43 13.50 -1.42
N GLU A 17 -6.56 13.79 -2.09
CA GLU A 17 -6.82 15.12 -2.64
C GLU A 17 -6.84 16.22 -1.57
N PRO A 18 -7.49 16.04 -0.39
CA PRO A 18 -7.45 17.05 0.67
C PRO A 18 -6.04 17.27 1.21
N ARG A 19 -5.19 16.22 1.23
CA ARG A 19 -3.81 16.28 1.75
C ARG A 19 -2.89 17.02 0.78
N TYR A 20 -3.04 16.74 -0.51
CA TYR A 20 -2.25 17.42 -1.56
C TYR A 20 -2.81 18.77 -1.96
N LYS A 21 -4.03 19.13 -1.49
CA LYS A 21 -4.75 20.37 -1.82
C LYS A 21 -4.92 20.55 -3.34
N LYS A 22 -5.05 19.44 -4.08
CA LYS A 22 -5.24 19.40 -5.53
C LYS A 22 -6.08 18.19 -5.93
N THR A 23 -6.78 18.30 -7.06
CA THR A 23 -7.43 17.16 -7.72
C THR A 23 -6.37 16.23 -8.30
N LEU A 24 -6.56 14.92 -8.16
CA LEU A 24 -5.62 13.92 -8.68
C LEU A 24 -6.06 13.42 -10.05
N SER A 25 -5.11 13.41 -10.98
CA SER A 25 -5.25 12.72 -12.27
C SER A 25 -5.28 11.20 -12.08
N ASP A 26 -5.81 10.48 -13.06
CA ASP A 26 -5.93 9.02 -12.96
C ASP A 26 -4.56 8.33 -12.89
N SER A 27 -3.53 8.89 -13.56
CA SER A 27 -2.14 8.42 -13.45
C SER A 27 -1.56 8.64 -12.05
N GLU A 28 -1.90 9.75 -11.38
CA GLU A 28 -1.44 9.99 -10.01
C GLU A 28 -2.12 9.06 -9.03
N VAL A 29 -3.41 8.78 -9.22
CA VAL A 29 -4.14 7.79 -8.42
C VAL A 29 -3.54 6.39 -8.57
N GLU A 30 -3.20 6.00 -9.79
CA GLU A 30 -2.52 4.72 -10.06
C GLU A 30 -1.16 4.65 -9.38
N LEU A 31 -0.36 5.72 -9.47
CA LEU A 31 0.94 5.80 -8.80
C LEU A 31 0.79 5.67 -7.27
N ILE A 32 -0.18 6.36 -6.68
CA ILE A 32 -0.47 6.25 -5.24
C ILE A 32 -0.87 4.81 -4.88
N ALA A 33 -1.72 4.17 -5.68
CA ALA A 33 -2.14 2.79 -5.45
C ALA A 33 -0.97 1.80 -5.48
N ILE A 34 -0.06 1.95 -6.44
CA ILE A 34 1.16 1.13 -6.56
C ILE A 34 2.04 1.32 -5.33
N ASN A 35 2.34 2.57 -4.98
CA ASN A 35 3.19 2.89 -3.83
C ASN A 35 2.62 2.34 -2.51
N LEU A 36 1.30 2.43 -2.32
CA LEU A 36 0.63 1.86 -1.14
C LEU A 36 0.75 0.34 -1.11
N THR A 37 0.61 -0.32 -2.26
CA THR A 37 0.73 -1.79 -2.37
C THR A 37 2.14 -2.25 -2.04
N GLU A 38 3.16 -1.56 -2.54
CA GLU A 38 4.56 -1.85 -2.24
C GLU A 38 4.88 -1.66 -0.76
N LEU A 39 4.41 -0.56 -0.16
CA LEU A 39 4.59 -0.28 1.26
C LEU A 39 3.93 -1.34 2.13
N LEU A 40 2.67 -1.72 1.83
CA LEU A 40 1.97 -2.79 2.54
C LEU A 40 2.68 -4.13 2.36
N GLY A 41 3.16 -4.45 1.16
CA GLY A 41 3.94 -5.66 0.89
C GLY A 41 5.24 -5.71 1.71
N GLY A 42 5.95 -4.58 1.82
CA GLY A 42 7.13 -4.45 2.67
C GLY A 42 6.82 -4.65 4.15
N LEU A 43 5.78 -3.98 4.66
CA LEU A 43 5.35 -4.12 6.05
C LEU A 43 4.91 -5.55 6.40
N LEU A 44 4.18 -6.21 5.49
CA LEU A 44 3.80 -7.60 5.68
C LEU A 44 5.05 -8.49 5.71
N LYS A 45 5.97 -8.37 4.75
CA LYS A 45 7.24 -9.13 4.77
C LYS A 45 8.02 -8.94 6.07
N LEU A 46 8.12 -7.71 6.57
CA LEU A 46 8.77 -7.41 7.84
C LEU A 46 8.08 -8.12 9.02
N LYS A 47 6.76 -8.01 9.13
CA LYS A 47 5.98 -8.69 10.18
C LYS A 47 6.09 -10.22 10.09
N TRP A 48 6.10 -10.77 8.88
CA TRP A 48 6.29 -12.21 8.67
C TRP A 48 7.68 -12.65 9.13
N ARG A 49 8.73 -11.91 8.77
CA ARG A 49 10.09 -12.16 9.25
C ARG A 49 10.18 -12.11 10.78
N GLU A 50 9.63 -11.07 11.39
CA GLU A 50 9.62 -10.95 12.86
C GLU A 50 8.91 -12.11 13.55
N LYS A 51 7.80 -12.59 12.98
CA LYS A 51 6.99 -13.65 13.57
C LYS A 51 7.58 -15.05 13.38
N TYR A 52 8.15 -15.33 12.20
CA TYR A 52 8.52 -16.70 11.80
C TYR A 52 10.01 -16.95 11.63
N GLU A 53 10.84 -15.93 11.36
CA GLU A 53 12.30 -16.11 11.22
C GLU A 53 13.01 -15.91 12.57
N ASN A 54 12.58 -14.96 13.39
CA ASN A 54 13.17 -14.73 14.73
C ASN A 54 12.81 -15.83 15.76
N THR A 55 11.78 -16.62 15.52
CA THR A 55 11.43 -17.79 16.35
C THR A 55 12.35 -18.98 16.12
N ILE A 56 13.06 -19.05 14.99
CA ILE A 56 13.98 -20.16 14.68
C ILE A 56 15.35 -19.96 15.33
N GLN A 57 15.76 -18.71 15.64
CA GLN A 57 17.08 -18.42 16.22
C GLN A 57 17.16 -18.56 17.75
N ASN A 58 16.05 -18.40 18.49
CA ASN A 58 16.05 -18.52 19.97
C ASN A 58 15.83 -19.96 20.48
N SER A 59 15.89 -20.96 19.59
CA SER A 59 15.74 -22.38 19.94
C SER A 59 17.02 -23.19 19.68
N LYS A 60 18.19 -22.54 19.74
CA LYS A 60 19.51 -23.17 19.73
C LYS A 60 20.25 -22.93 21.04
#